data_AF-A0A8T6PFH9-F1
#
_entry.id   AF-A0A8T6PFH9-F1
#
_cell.length_a   1.000
_cell.length_b   1.000
_cell.length_c   1.000
_cell.angle_alpha   90.00
_cell.angle_beta   90.00
_cell.angle_gamma   90.00
#
_symmetry.space_group_name_H-M   'P 1'
#
loop_
_entity.id
_entity.type
_entity.pdbx_description
1 polymer ?
#
loop_
_entity_poly.entity_id
_entity_poly.type
_entity_poly.pdbx_seq_one_letter_code
_entity_poly.pdbx_strand_id
1 'polypeptide(L)'
;MTKRKRKQLSRAERIASRIDRLPRFTRIMLNMMISILVMAVIGFPLVLLFGENRIDEGGVQYLPTIIIALVWFGVYAYGWRSLVGFDWDPDESWHAEMPAVWMVVLGITALFLLVLELAFGLLFGYVL
;
A
#
# COMPACT_ATOMS: atom_id res chain seq x y z
N MET A 1 -33.03 26.87 20.95
CA MET A 1 -32.16 25.74 21.36
C MET A 1 -31.94 24.80 20.17
N THR A 2 -30.88 25.00 19.41
CA THR A 2 -30.50 24.15 18.28
C THR A 2 -29.98 22.82 18.81
N LYS A 3 -30.76 21.75 18.61
CA LYS A 3 -30.30 20.36 18.83
C LYS A 3 -29.13 20.09 17.89
N ARG A 4 -27.89 20.31 18.36
CA ARG A 4 -26.68 19.77 17.73
C ARG A 4 -26.83 18.24 17.74
N LYS A 5 -27.36 17.67 16.64
CA LYS A 5 -27.23 16.24 16.35
C LYS A 5 -25.73 15.95 16.44
N ARG A 6 -25.30 15.25 17.49
CA ARG A 6 -24.01 14.54 17.47
C ARG A 6 -24.13 13.55 16.32
N LYS A 7 -23.69 13.94 15.11
CA LYS A 7 -23.44 12.97 14.03
C LYS A 7 -22.47 11.97 14.64
N GLN A 8 -22.93 10.74 14.85
CA GLN A 8 -22.01 9.64 15.14
C GLN A 8 -21.07 9.58 13.94
N LEU A 9 -19.83 10.03 14.14
CA LEU A 9 -18.80 9.92 13.13
C LEU A 9 -18.73 8.46 12.68
N SER A 10 -18.83 8.23 11.37
CA SER A 10 -18.67 6.90 10.78
C SER A 10 -17.31 6.32 11.19
N ARG A 11 -17.18 4.98 11.23
CA ARG A 11 -15.89 4.32 11.53
C ARG A 11 -14.77 4.83 10.62
N ALA A 12 -15.08 5.09 9.34
CA ALA A 12 -14.14 5.65 8.37
C ALA A 12 -13.71 7.08 8.71
N GLU A 13 -14.63 7.96 9.11
CA GLU A 13 -14.32 9.34 9.52
C GLU A 13 -13.43 9.37 10.77
N ARG A 14 -13.61 8.41 11.69
CA ARG A 14 -12.74 8.25 12.86
C ARG A 14 -11.32 7.83 12.47
N ILE A 15 -11.17 6.99 11.46
CA ILE A 15 -9.85 6.59 10.96
C ILE A 15 -9.20 7.75 10.20
N ALA A 16 -9.94 8.41 9.31
CA ALA A 16 -9.48 9.59 8.59
C ALA A 16 -8.96 10.66 9.57
N SER A 17 -9.73 11.01 10.60
CA SER A 17 -9.30 11.98 11.62
C SER A 17 -8.10 11.53 12.48
N ARG A 18 -7.79 10.23 12.55
CA ARG A 18 -6.54 9.75 13.16
C ARG A 18 -5.36 9.93 12.21
N ILE A 19 -5.54 9.61 10.93
CA ILE A 19 -4.52 9.80 9.89
C ILE A 19 -4.18 11.30 9.76
N ASP A 20 -5.20 12.15 9.85
CA ASP A 20 -5.08 13.60 9.73
C ASP A 20 -4.11 14.20 10.76
N ARG A 21 -4.15 13.67 11.99
CA ARG A 21 -3.30 14.09 13.11
C ARG A 21 -1.86 13.58 13.02
N LEU A 22 -1.54 12.71 12.05
CA LEU A 22 -0.19 12.19 11.91
C LEU A 22 0.74 13.28 11.36
N PRO A 23 1.96 13.41 11.91
CA PRO A 23 2.98 14.25 11.32
C PRO A 23 3.24 13.85 9.87
N ARG A 24 3.49 14.83 9.00
CA ARG A 24 3.73 14.59 7.57
C ARG A 24 4.81 13.54 7.32
N PHE A 25 5.89 13.57 8.09
CA PHE A 25 6.96 12.57 8.03
C PHE A 25 6.43 11.14 8.24
N THR A 26 5.56 10.93 9.22
CA THR A 26 4.92 9.63 9.48
C THR A 26 4.03 9.20 8.32
N ARG A 27 3.33 10.13 7.68
CA ARG A 27 2.50 9.84 6.51
C ARG A 27 3.33 9.45 5.27
N ILE A 28 4.50 10.09 5.09
CA ILE A 28 5.47 9.72 4.06
C ILE A 28 6.02 8.31 4.32
N MET A 29 6.44 8.02 5.54
CA MET A 29 6.91 6.69 5.94
C MET A 29 5.83 5.63 5.74
N LEU A 30 4.57 5.95 6.09
CA LEU A 30 3.44 5.07 5.89
C LEU A 30 3.23 4.76 4.41
N ASN A 31 3.24 5.78 3.54
CA ASN A 31 3.14 5.58 2.09
C ASN A 31 4.26 4.67 1.56
N MET A 32 5.52 4.99 1.91
CA MET A 32 6.68 4.20 1.49
C MET A 32 6.57 2.73 1.94
N MET A 33 6.19 2.49 3.20
CA MET A 33 6.00 1.15 3.74
C MET A 33 4.88 0.39 3.01
N ILE A 34 3.75 1.03 2.73
CA ILE A 34 2.65 0.43 1.97
C ILE A 34 3.11 0.06 0.56
N SER A 35 3.80 0.96 -0.15
CA SER A 35 4.32 0.69 -1.49
C SER A 35 5.27 -0.51 -1.52
N ILE A 36 6.18 -0.61 -0.54
CA ILE A 36 7.11 -1.75 -0.43
C ILE A 36 6.36 -3.05 -0.12
N LEU A 37 5.37 -3.02 0.78
CA LEU A 37 4.56 -4.19 1.11
C LEU A 37 3.81 -4.70 -0.13
N VAL A 38 3.16 -3.81 -0.87
CA VAL A 38 2.44 -4.18 -2.10
C VAL A 38 3.40 -4.75 -3.15
N MET A 39 4.58 -4.14 -3.29
CA MET A 39 5.64 -4.65 -4.18
C MET A 39 6.09 -6.06 -3.80
N ALA A 40 6.27 -6.34 -2.51
CA ALA A 40 6.68 -7.66 -2.02
C ALA A 40 5.61 -8.73 -2.30
N VAL A 41 4.34 -8.43 -1.96
CA VAL A 41 3.18 -9.33 -2.19
C VAL A 41 2.98 -9.65 -3.66
N ILE A 42 3.21 -8.68 -4.56
CA ILE A 42 3.06 -8.92 -6.00
C ILE A 42 4.30 -9.58 -6.59
N GLY A 43 5.48 -9.27 -6.05
CA GLY A 43 6.75 -9.78 -6.54
C GLY A 43 6.86 -11.30 -6.45
N PHE A 44 6.46 -11.88 -5.31
CA PHE A 44 6.54 -13.33 -5.10
C PHE A 44 5.76 -14.17 -6.14
N PRO A 45 4.44 -13.98 -6.35
CA PRO A 45 3.69 -14.75 -7.34
C PRO A 45 4.18 -14.50 -8.76
N LEU A 46 4.65 -13.28 -9.10
CA LEU A 46 5.22 -13.02 -10.42
C LEU A 46 6.54 -13.78 -10.63
N VAL A 47 7.40 -13.87 -9.62
CA VAL A 47 8.62 -14.69 -9.70
C VAL A 47 8.28 -16.16 -9.93
N LEU A 48 7.26 -16.69 -9.25
CA LEU A 48 6.82 -18.06 -9.47
C LEU A 48 6.25 -18.27 -10.89
N LEU A 49 5.28 -17.44 -11.30
CA LEU A 49 4.60 -17.55 -12.59
C LEU A 49 5.53 -17.41 -13.80
N PHE A 50 6.52 -16.52 -13.70
CA PHE A 50 7.46 -16.26 -14.79
C PHE A 50 8.80 -16.98 -14.63
N GLY A 51 9.06 -17.57 -13.47
CA GLY A 51 10.27 -18.33 -13.18
C GLY A 51 10.25 -19.75 -13.74
N GLU A 52 9.09 -20.41 -13.76
CA GLU A 52 8.95 -21.78 -14.27
C GLU A 52 9.08 -21.87 -15.81
N ASN A 53 8.83 -20.78 -16.53
CA ASN A 53 8.90 -20.73 -18.00
C ASN A 53 10.32 -20.55 -18.58
N ARG A 54 11.39 -20.88 -17.83
CA ARG A 54 12.77 -20.42 -18.13
C ARG A 54 13.85 -21.50 -18.26
N ILE A 55 13.55 -22.69 -18.76
CA ILE A 55 14.64 -23.64 -19.09
C ILE A 55 15.19 -23.45 -20.52
N ASP A 56 14.42 -22.92 -21.49
CA ASP A 56 14.83 -23.08 -22.90
C ASP A 56 15.38 -21.83 -23.63
N GLU A 57 15.22 -20.61 -23.13
CA GLU A 57 15.64 -19.41 -23.88
C GLU A 57 16.45 -18.49 -22.98
N GLY A 58 17.77 -18.40 -23.17
CA GLY A 58 18.73 -17.63 -22.37
C GLY A 58 18.55 -16.10 -22.36
N GLY A 59 17.34 -15.59 -22.51
CA GLY A 59 16.96 -14.20 -22.40
C GLY A 59 16.54 -13.83 -20.96
N VAL A 60 17.05 -12.69 -20.47
CA VAL A 60 16.54 -12.07 -19.24
C VAL A 60 15.11 -11.59 -19.50
N GLN A 61 14.08 -12.21 -18.88
CA GLN A 61 12.74 -11.62 -18.99
C GLN A 61 12.62 -10.46 -18.00
N TYR A 62 12.50 -9.26 -18.56
CA TYR A 62 12.31 -8.00 -17.83
C TYR A 62 10.83 -7.73 -17.49
N LEU A 63 9.90 -8.47 -18.10
CA LEU A 63 8.46 -8.22 -17.98
C LEU A 63 7.96 -8.23 -16.52
N PRO A 64 8.34 -9.19 -15.64
CA PRO A 64 7.92 -9.17 -14.23
C PRO A 64 8.41 -7.92 -13.51
N THR A 65 9.68 -7.55 -13.71
CA THR A 65 10.28 -6.35 -13.11
C THR A 65 9.58 -5.08 -13.56
N ILE A 66 9.22 -4.97 -14.84
CA ILE A 66 8.48 -3.82 -15.39
C ILE A 66 7.10 -3.73 -14.74
N ILE A 67 6.35 -4.84 -14.65
CA ILE A 67 5.02 -4.87 -14.01
C ILE A 67 5.13 -4.43 -12.56
N ILE A 68 6.07 -4.99 -11.80
CA ILE A 68 6.30 -4.65 -10.39
C ILE A 68 6.63 -3.16 -10.25
N ALA A 69 7.52 -2.63 -11.09
CA ALA A 69 7.92 -1.22 -11.05
C ALA A 69 6.74 -0.28 -11.34
N LEU A 70 5.92 -0.59 -12.35
CA LEU A 70 4.74 0.21 -12.70
C LEU A 70 3.71 0.20 -11.57
N VAL A 71 3.44 -0.96 -10.97
CA VAL A 71 2.50 -1.07 -9.84
C VAL A 71 3.04 -0.33 -8.62
N TRP A 72 4.32 -0.52 -8.28
CA TRP A 72 4.96 0.19 -7.17
C TRP A 72 4.86 1.71 -7.35
N PHE A 73 5.21 2.22 -8.53
CA PHE A 73 5.15 3.64 -8.82
C PHE A 73 3.72 4.18 -8.76
N GLY A 74 2.74 3.45 -9.30
CA GLY A 74 1.33 3.81 -9.24
C GLY A 74 0.80 3.89 -7.82
N VAL A 75 1.10 2.89 -6.98
CA VAL A 75 0.71 2.87 -5.57
C VAL A 75 1.40 3.99 -4.80
N TYR A 76 2.70 4.20 -5.03
CA TYR A 76 3.45 5.25 -4.37
C TYR A 76 2.94 6.65 -4.72
N ALA A 77 2.67 6.93 -6.00
CA ALA A 77 2.13 8.20 -6.47
C ALA A 77 0.71 8.45 -5.93
N TYR A 78 -0.15 7.43 -5.98
CA TYR A 78 -1.51 7.51 -5.44
C TYR A 78 -1.50 7.71 -3.92
N GLY A 79 -0.64 6.99 -3.21
CA GLY A 79 -0.44 7.12 -1.78
C GLY A 79 0.15 8.47 -1.37
N TRP A 80 1.02 9.05 -2.21
CA TRP A 80 1.54 10.40 -1.98
C TRP A 80 0.41 11.43 -1.99
N ARG A 81 -0.44 11.38 -3.03
CA ARG A 81 -1.61 12.26 -3.12
C ARG A 81 -2.57 12.07 -1.95
N SER A 82 -2.82 10.82 -1.56
CA SER A 82 -3.88 10.47 -0.60
C SER A 82 -3.45 10.47 0.87
N LEU A 83 -2.16 10.35 1.20
CA LEU A 83 -1.65 10.33 2.58
C LEU A 83 -0.75 11.53 2.90
N VAL A 84 0.00 12.04 1.92
CA VAL A 84 0.99 13.10 2.17
C VAL A 84 0.40 14.47 1.86
N GLY A 85 -0.22 14.58 0.69
CA GLY A 85 -0.61 15.86 0.10
C GLY A 85 0.53 16.51 -0.68
N PHE A 86 0.17 17.37 -1.63
CA PHE A 86 1.12 18.24 -2.31
C PHE A 86 1.07 19.61 -1.64
N ASP A 87 2.22 20.18 -1.27
CA ASP A 87 2.29 21.56 -0.77
C ASP A 87 2.23 22.56 -1.94
N TRP A 88 1.38 22.31 -2.93
CA TRP A 88 1.27 23.18 -4.10
C TRP A 88 0.57 24.50 -3.78
N ASP A 89 -0.23 24.53 -2.72
CA ASP A 89 -0.85 25.75 -2.20
C ASP A 89 -0.51 25.90 -0.70
N PRO A 90 0.23 26.94 -0.30
CA PRO A 90 0.59 27.17 1.11
C PRO A 90 -0.63 27.51 1.99
N ASP A 91 -1.77 27.89 1.41
CA ASP A 91 -2.98 28.23 2.14
C ASP A 91 -3.92 27.02 2.32
N GLU A 92 -3.71 25.93 1.57
CA GLU A 92 -4.50 24.71 1.68
C GLU A 92 -3.83 23.70 2.62
N SER A 93 -4.32 23.61 3.85
CA SER A 93 -3.91 22.54 4.75
C SER A 93 -4.44 21.21 4.24
N TRP A 94 -3.54 20.24 4.03
CA TRP A 94 -3.94 18.88 3.64
C TRP A 94 -4.82 18.26 4.73
N HIS A 95 -5.90 17.60 4.31
CA HIS A 95 -6.80 16.85 5.19
C HIS A 95 -6.95 15.40 4.73
N ALA A 96 -7.01 14.47 5.68
CA ALA A 96 -7.23 13.06 5.37
C ALA A 96 -8.66 12.80 4.86
N GLU A 97 -8.77 12.47 3.57
CA GLU A 97 -10.03 12.07 2.95
C GLU A 97 -10.20 10.54 2.90
N MET A 98 -11.33 10.07 2.37
CA MET A 98 -11.62 8.64 2.21
C MET A 98 -10.50 7.84 1.47
N PRO A 99 -9.83 8.38 0.43
CA PRO A 99 -8.68 7.72 -0.20
C PRO A 99 -7.54 7.37 0.78
N ALA A 100 -7.30 8.21 1.79
CA ALA A 100 -6.28 7.95 2.82
C ALA A 100 -6.61 6.67 3.61
N VAL A 101 -7.89 6.48 3.94
CA VAL A 101 -8.38 5.30 4.65
C VAL A 101 -8.18 4.05 3.80
N TRP A 102 -8.50 4.12 2.51
CA TRP A 102 -8.29 3.00 1.58
C TRP A 102 -6.82 2.62 1.44
N MET A 103 -5.91 3.59 1.43
CA MET A 103 -4.47 3.29 1.43
C MET A 103 -4.03 2.57 2.71
N VAL A 104 -4.54 2.98 3.88
CA VAL A 104 -4.25 2.26 5.13
C VAL A 104 -4.80 0.84 5.09
N VAL A 105 -6.02 0.65 4.59
CA VAL A 105 -6.62 -0.69 4.41
C VAL A 105 -5.77 -1.53 3.45
N LEU A 106 -5.34 -0.96 2.33
CA LEU A 106 -4.44 -1.62 1.37
C LEU A 106 -3.14 -2.08 2.05
N GLY A 107 -2.54 -1.21 2.87
CA GLY A 107 -1.35 -1.54 3.66
C GLY A 107 -1.55 -2.70 4.62
N ILE A 108 -2.65 -2.70 5.37
CA ILE A 108 -2.99 -3.77 6.31
C ILE A 108 -3.22 -5.09 5.56
N THR A 109 -3.94 -5.05 4.43
CA THR A 109 -4.17 -6.23 3.60
C THR A 109 -2.87 -6.77 3.01
N ALA A 110 -2.00 -5.90 2.50
CA ALA A 110 -0.70 -6.30 1.97
C ALA A 110 0.19 -6.92 3.05
N LEU A 111 0.22 -6.35 4.26
CA LEU A 111 0.94 -6.93 5.39
C LEU A 111 0.41 -8.33 5.75
N PHE A 112 -0.91 -8.49 5.80
CA PHE A 112 -1.54 -9.78 6.09
C PHE A 112 -1.20 -10.83 5.02
N LEU A 113 -1.28 -10.47 3.74
CA LEU A 113 -0.90 -11.36 2.63
C LEU A 113 0.58 -11.72 2.69
N LEU A 114 1.47 -10.77 2.96
CA LEU A 114 2.90 -11.03 3.10
C LEU A 114 3.19 -12.02 4.24
N VAL A 115 2.51 -11.87 5.39
CA VAL A 115 2.64 -12.81 6.50
C VAL A 115 2.16 -14.21 6.10
N LEU A 116 1.07 -14.31 5.35
CA LEU A 116 0.61 -15.60 4.82
C LEU A 116 1.62 -16.21 3.84
N GLU A 117 2.13 -15.43 2.89
CA GLU A 117 3.17 -15.87 1.94
C GLU A 117 4.41 -16.38 2.66
N LEU A 118 4.87 -15.67 3.70
CA LEU A 118 5.98 -16.12 4.53
C LEU A 118 5.66 -17.41 5.29
N ALA A 119 4.46 -17.53 5.87
CA ALA A 119 4.03 -18.73 6.59
C ALA A 119 3.95 -19.94 5.65
N PHE A 120 3.38 -19.78 4.45
CA PHE A 120 3.33 -20.82 3.44
C PHE A 120 4.73 -21.15 2.90
N GLY A 121 5.55 -20.14 2.60
CA GLY A 121 6.92 -20.32 2.14
C GLY A 121 7.77 -21.09 3.16
N LEU A 122 7.63 -20.78 4.45
CA LEU A 122 8.29 -21.54 5.53
C LEU A 122 7.73 -22.96 5.66
N LEU A 123 6.41 -23.13 5.60
CA LEU A 123 5.77 -24.44 5.71
C LEU A 123 6.22 -25.37 4.57
N PHE A 124 6.19 -24.90 3.33
CA PHE A 124 6.59 -25.70 2.17
C PHE A 124 8.11 -25.84 2.05
N GLY A 125 8.87 -24.79 2.37
CA GLY A 125 10.34 -24.84 2.36
C GLY A 125 10.95 -25.70 3.48
N TYR A 126 10.19 -26.02 4.52
CA TYR A 126 10.60 -26.99 5.55
C TYR A 126 10.21 -28.44 5.21
N VAL A 127 9.20 -28.63 4.37
CA VAL A 127 8.64 -29.95 4.01
C VAL A 127 9.27 -30.53 2.73
N LEU A 128 9.76 -29.69 1.82
CA LEU A 128 10.54 -30.05 0.63
C LEU A 128 12.04 -30.15 0.94
#